data_AF-A0A830I2C1-F1
#
_entry.id   AF-A0A830I2C1-F1
#
_cell.length_a   1.000
_cell.length_b   1.000
_cell.length_c   1.000
_cell.angle_alpha   90.00
_cell.angle_beta   90.00
_cell.angle_gamma   90.00
#
_symmetry.space_group_name_H-M   'P 1'
#
loop_
_entity.id
_entity.type
_entity.pdbx_description
1 polymer ?
#
loop_
_entity_poly.entity_id
_entity_poly.type
_entity_poly.pdbx_seq_one_letter_code
_entity_poly.pdbx_strand_id
1 'polypeptide(L)'
;MRTTTASTNAQLKRRAVLLGSAVFTLPATPPANAALDAVNQENINNALRRALFAAPVRIPRPNLKLPFAVLLMRSSYEALENTNIYDMREFQIEFWRLRADMQPSYVESIKPGLFRQGDLTDSLYFDFINYSQWAMTKDVIERSSAFNAQLGAQSGNPLRGALTPAVYQDEVAETLYSKLFNGFTLTPESDPVTFDVPAPLARDDDVLEGVSKLMQVFVNNGYATRIDVKPMPPPADGGGVAFAIETTGGCTLWGNSQLRKDGKTKLPGGDALINAYECIALRGYLAKSQRVFASRVDEVDDVRLVTKWVVSSLP
;
A
#
# COMPACT_ATOMS: atom_id res chain seq x y z
N MET A 1 56.47 -5.68 55.61
CA MET A 1 55.39 -5.99 54.66
C MET A 1 54.22 -6.55 55.45
N ARG A 2 53.11 -5.79 55.49
CA ARG A 2 51.75 -6.06 55.99
C ARG A 2 51.55 -6.76 57.35
N THR A 3 51.18 -5.92 58.30
CA THR A 3 50.61 -6.17 59.62
C THR A 3 49.07 -6.26 59.59
N THR A 4 48.56 -7.11 60.48
CA THR A 4 47.30 -7.08 61.26
C THR A 4 45.94 -6.82 60.60
N THR A 5 45.09 -7.83 60.79
CA THR A 5 43.62 -7.82 60.79
C THR A 5 43.06 -6.92 61.89
N ALA A 6 42.06 -6.09 61.54
CA ALA A 6 41.27 -5.32 62.49
C ALA A 6 39.78 -5.58 62.24
N SER A 7 39.11 -6.13 63.25
CA SER A 7 37.66 -6.25 63.35
C SER A 7 37.09 -4.92 63.85
N THR A 8 36.00 -4.44 63.27
CA THR A 8 35.27 -3.26 63.75
C THR A 8 33.78 -3.58 63.94
N ASN A 9 33.35 -3.32 65.17
CA ASN A 9 31.97 -3.27 65.65
C ASN A 9 31.16 -2.16 64.95
N ALA A 10 29.89 -2.44 64.65
CA ALA A 10 28.82 -1.44 64.74
C ALA A 10 27.44 -2.13 64.71
N GLN A 11 26.92 -2.52 65.88
CA GLN A 11 25.51 -2.89 66.03
C GLN A 11 24.65 -1.62 65.99
N LEU A 12 23.79 -1.58 64.98
CA LEU A 12 22.85 -0.50 64.69
C LEU A 12 21.61 -0.54 65.60
N LYS A 13 21.15 0.67 65.87
CA LYS A 13 20.10 1.10 66.79
C LYS A 13 18.72 0.58 66.40
N ARG A 14 17.92 0.27 67.43
CA ARG A 14 16.44 0.18 67.40
C ARG A 14 15.83 1.44 66.73
N ARG A 15 14.96 1.25 65.74
CA ARG A 15 13.95 2.26 65.36
C ARG A 15 12.61 1.59 65.07
N ALA A 16 11.58 2.27 65.55
CA ALA A 16 10.21 1.84 65.71
C ALA A 16 9.47 1.66 64.38
N VAL A 17 8.58 0.67 64.36
CA VAL A 17 7.53 0.50 63.34
C VAL A 17 6.43 1.51 63.67
N LEU A 18 6.33 2.58 62.87
CA LEU A 18 5.19 3.48 62.83
C LEU A 18 4.23 2.98 61.74
N LEU A 19 3.07 2.51 62.17
CA LEU A 19 1.90 2.20 61.36
C LEU A 19 1.46 3.47 60.62
N GLY A 20 1.74 3.54 59.32
CA GLY A 20 1.18 4.55 58.43
C GLY A 20 -0.21 4.13 57.97
N SER A 21 -1.22 4.87 58.38
CA SER A 21 -2.60 4.75 57.89
C SER A 21 -2.64 4.99 56.38
N ALA A 22 -2.87 3.93 55.60
CA ALA A 22 -3.20 4.06 54.18
C ALA A 22 -4.63 4.60 54.06
N VAL A 23 -4.76 5.87 53.70
CA VAL A 23 -6.03 6.44 53.24
C VAL A 23 -6.29 5.84 51.85
N PHE A 24 -7.20 4.87 51.77
CA PHE A 24 -7.78 4.44 50.51
C PHE A 24 -8.68 5.59 49.99
N THR A 25 -8.16 6.43 49.11
CA THR A 25 -9.02 7.29 48.30
C THR A 25 -9.69 6.41 47.25
N LEU A 26 -10.96 6.08 47.45
CA LEU A 26 -11.80 5.51 46.41
C LEU A 26 -11.82 6.47 45.21
N PRO A 27 -11.59 6.00 43.98
CA PRO A 27 -11.75 6.85 42.81
C PRO A 27 -13.22 7.29 42.73
N ALA A 28 -13.44 8.60 42.71
CA ALA A 28 -14.76 9.17 42.53
C ALA A 28 -15.35 8.64 41.21
N THR A 29 -16.46 7.91 41.30
CA THR A 29 -17.27 7.55 40.12
C THR A 29 -17.66 8.83 39.39
N PRO A 30 -17.35 8.96 38.09
CA PRO A 30 -17.73 10.14 37.34
C PRO A 30 -19.26 10.33 37.40
N PRO A 31 -19.76 11.56 37.51
CA PRO A 31 -21.19 11.82 37.53
C PRO A 31 -21.83 11.27 36.25
N ALA A 32 -23.04 10.71 36.35
CA ALA A 32 -23.73 10.01 35.25
C ALA A 32 -23.80 10.83 33.94
N ASN A 33 -23.82 12.16 34.04
CA ASN A 33 -23.79 13.05 32.88
C ASN A 33 -22.45 13.03 32.13
N ALA A 34 -21.32 12.93 32.83
CA ALA A 34 -20.00 12.82 32.21
C ALA A 34 -19.81 11.47 31.49
N ALA A 35 -20.42 10.40 32.00
CA ALA A 35 -20.41 9.11 31.32
C ALA A 35 -21.29 9.12 30.06
N LEU A 36 -22.45 9.79 30.09
CA LEU A 36 -23.33 9.95 28.93
C LEU A 36 -22.69 10.85 27.85
N ASP A 37 -22.03 11.93 28.26
CA ASP A 37 -21.31 12.83 27.35
C ASP A 37 -20.11 12.14 26.70
N ALA A 38 -19.38 11.31 27.46
CA ALA A 38 -18.30 10.49 26.91
C ALA A 38 -18.80 9.47 25.87
N VAL A 39 -19.92 8.79 26.14
CA VAL A 39 -20.55 7.86 25.17
C VAL A 39 -21.03 8.61 23.93
N ASN A 40 -21.60 9.82 24.08
CA ASN A 40 -22.03 10.64 22.96
C ASN A 40 -20.85 11.14 22.11
N GLN A 41 -19.76 11.58 22.74
CA GLN A 41 -18.54 11.97 22.03
C GLN A 41 -17.90 10.78 21.32
N GLU A 42 -17.85 9.60 21.94
CA GLU A 42 -17.36 8.38 21.30
C GLU A 42 -18.20 8.00 20.08
N ASN A 43 -19.53 8.11 20.18
CA ASN A 43 -20.43 7.86 19.06
C ASN A 43 -20.23 8.84 17.91
N ILE A 44 -20.06 10.14 18.20
CA ILE A 44 -19.79 11.18 17.21
C ILE A 44 -18.42 10.94 16.55
N ASN A 45 -17.39 10.65 17.33
CA ASN A 45 -16.05 10.34 16.83
C ASN A 45 -16.06 9.08 15.96
N ASN A 46 -16.79 8.04 16.36
CA ASN A 46 -16.96 6.82 15.58
C ASN A 46 -17.79 7.03 14.31
N ALA A 47 -18.73 7.97 14.31
CA ALA A 47 -19.48 8.36 13.12
C ALA A 47 -18.59 9.17 12.14
N LEU A 48 -17.82 10.13 12.65
CA LEU A 48 -16.86 10.90 11.87
C LEU A 48 -15.76 10.01 11.27
N ARG A 49 -15.22 9.07 12.05
CA ARG A 49 -14.25 8.07 11.55
C ARG A 49 -14.84 7.20 10.45
N ARG A 50 -16.07 6.72 10.63
CA ARG A 50 -16.80 5.98 9.57
C ARG A 50 -17.11 6.84 8.36
N ALA A 51 -17.26 8.15 8.51
CA ALA A 51 -17.44 9.08 7.40
C ALA A 51 -16.13 9.36 6.66
N LEU A 52 -14.98 9.42 7.36
CA LEU A 52 -13.69 9.85 6.81
C LEU A 52 -12.79 8.69 6.35
N PHE A 53 -12.83 7.53 7.01
CA PHE A 53 -11.89 6.44 6.78
C PHE A 53 -12.57 5.15 6.30
N ALA A 54 -11.91 4.40 5.42
CA ALA A 54 -12.30 3.06 5.04
C ALA A 54 -12.25 2.13 6.25
N ALA A 55 -13.11 1.11 6.24
CA ALA A 55 -13.11 0.10 7.28
C ALA A 55 -11.75 -0.63 7.32
N PRO A 56 -11.20 -0.91 8.52
CA PRO A 56 -9.98 -1.69 8.64
C PRO A 56 -10.17 -3.08 8.02
N VAL A 57 -9.14 -3.58 7.33
CA VAL A 57 -9.13 -4.95 6.80
C VAL A 57 -9.10 -5.93 7.97
N ARG A 58 -10.07 -6.84 8.02
CA ARG A 58 -10.29 -7.75 9.17
C ARG A 58 -9.66 -9.12 9.02
N ILE A 59 -9.21 -9.45 7.81
CA ILE A 59 -8.61 -10.73 7.49
C ILE A 59 -7.11 -10.72 7.82
N PRO A 60 -6.55 -11.79 8.40
CA PRO A 60 -5.12 -11.94 8.55
C PRO A 60 -4.43 -11.91 7.19
N ARG A 61 -3.28 -11.22 7.14
CA ARG A 61 -2.47 -11.11 5.93
C ARG A 61 -1.03 -11.56 6.23
N PRO A 62 -0.36 -12.21 5.27
CA PRO A 62 1.03 -12.59 5.42
C PRO A 62 1.93 -11.35 5.53
N ASN A 63 3.10 -11.53 6.15
CA ASN A 63 4.16 -10.52 6.09
C ASN A 63 4.83 -10.57 4.71
N LEU A 64 5.16 -9.40 4.17
CA LEU A 64 5.88 -9.30 2.90
C LEU A 64 7.36 -9.64 3.12
N LYS A 65 7.99 -10.25 2.11
CA LYS A 65 9.46 -10.30 2.09
C LYS A 65 10.01 -8.91 1.85
N LEU A 66 10.99 -8.48 2.65
CA LEU A 66 11.52 -7.12 2.60
C LEU A 66 11.99 -6.69 1.19
N PRO A 67 12.81 -7.46 0.44
CA PRO A 67 13.23 -7.05 -0.90
C PRO A 67 12.06 -6.82 -1.85
N PHE A 68 11.01 -7.65 -1.75
CA PHE A 68 9.80 -7.52 -2.54
C PHE A 68 9.02 -6.26 -2.15
N ALA A 69 8.78 -6.02 -0.86
CA ALA A 69 8.09 -4.83 -0.38
C ALA A 69 8.80 -3.53 -0.81
N VAL A 70 10.14 -3.49 -0.70
CA VAL A 70 10.92 -2.33 -1.15
C VAL A 70 10.86 -2.17 -2.66
N LEU A 71 10.93 -3.27 -3.43
CA LEU A 71 10.77 -3.22 -4.88
C LEU A 71 9.44 -2.55 -5.27
N LEU A 72 8.31 -3.00 -4.69
CA LEU A 72 7.00 -2.44 -5.00
C LEU A 72 6.95 -0.92 -4.77
N MET A 73 7.39 -0.47 -3.59
CA MET A 73 7.40 0.95 -3.22
C MET A 73 8.38 1.79 -4.06
N ARG A 74 9.54 1.23 -4.42
CA ARG A 74 10.53 1.92 -5.25
C ARG A 74 10.07 2.03 -6.70
N SER A 75 9.43 1.00 -7.26
CA SER A 75 8.93 1.05 -8.64
C SER A 75 7.90 2.17 -8.84
N SER A 76 7.01 2.39 -7.88
CA SER A 76 6.07 3.53 -7.92
C SER A 76 6.76 4.88 -7.76
N TYR A 77 7.83 4.95 -6.98
CA TYR A 77 8.58 6.18 -6.74
C TYR A 77 9.43 6.58 -7.95
N GLU A 78 10.21 5.64 -8.48
CA GLU A 78 11.06 5.83 -9.66
C GLU A 78 10.23 6.14 -10.90
N ALA A 79 9.06 5.52 -11.07
CA ALA A 79 8.15 5.86 -12.16
C ALA A 79 7.72 7.33 -12.13
N LEU A 80 7.49 7.89 -10.94
CA LEU A 80 7.14 9.31 -10.82
C LEU A 80 8.35 10.20 -11.14
N GLU A 81 9.52 9.85 -10.61
CA GLU A 81 10.78 10.56 -10.88
C GLU A 81 11.13 10.58 -12.37
N ASN A 82 10.97 9.44 -13.07
CA ASN A 82 11.23 9.30 -14.50
C ASN A 82 10.34 10.21 -15.35
N THR A 83 9.14 10.56 -14.88
CA THR A 83 8.26 11.47 -15.61
C THR A 83 8.79 12.90 -15.64
N ASN A 84 9.64 13.28 -14.67
CA ASN A 84 10.22 14.62 -14.52
C ASN A 84 9.18 15.75 -14.54
N ILE A 85 7.95 15.47 -14.09
CA ILE A 85 6.81 16.41 -14.08
C ILE A 85 6.65 17.10 -12.73
N TYR A 86 7.27 16.56 -11.67
CA TYR A 86 7.11 17.05 -10.31
C TYR A 86 8.44 17.02 -9.55
N ASP A 87 8.69 18.02 -8.70
CA ASP A 87 9.89 18.04 -7.87
C ASP A 87 9.79 16.95 -6.79
N MET A 88 10.71 15.98 -6.84
CA MET A 88 10.74 14.87 -5.90
C MET A 88 11.01 15.32 -4.45
N ARG A 89 11.67 16.47 -4.24
CA ARG A 89 11.83 17.05 -2.91
C ARG A 89 10.49 17.53 -2.35
N GLU A 90 9.71 18.23 -3.16
CA GLU A 90 8.37 18.67 -2.78
C GLU A 90 7.46 17.46 -2.52
N PHE A 91 7.55 16.44 -3.38
CA PHE A 91 6.81 15.19 -3.21
C PHE A 91 7.10 14.54 -1.85
N GLN A 92 8.38 14.41 -1.48
CA GLN A 92 8.78 13.82 -0.19
C GLN A 92 8.24 14.62 1.01
N ILE A 93 8.28 15.95 0.95
CA ILE A 93 7.77 16.82 2.02
C ILE A 93 6.25 16.64 2.17
N GLU A 94 5.51 16.69 1.06
CA GLU A 94 4.06 16.55 1.06
C GLU A 94 3.62 15.14 1.46
N PHE A 95 4.29 14.11 0.93
CA PHE A 95 4.09 12.71 1.34
C PHE A 95 4.31 12.52 2.84
N TRP A 96 5.37 13.09 3.41
CA TRP A 96 5.63 13.01 4.85
C TRP A 96 4.53 13.70 5.67
N ARG A 97 4.05 14.87 5.23
CA ARG A 97 2.95 15.60 5.88
C ARG A 97 1.65 14.80 5.85
N LEU A 98 1.28 14.28 4.68
CA LEU A 98 0.09 13.44 4.50
C LEU A 98 0.15 12.22 5.42
N ARG A 99 1.30 11.55 5.45
CA ARG A 99 1.52 10.41 6.35
C ARG A 99 1.36 10.83 7.81
N ALA A 100 2.01 11.91 8.25
CA ALA A 100 1.97 12.37 9.64
C ALA A 100 0.55 12.71 10.11
N ASP A 101 -0.26 13.29 9.23
CA ASP A 101 -1.66 13.63 9.49
C ASP A 101 -2.56 12.39 9.57
N MET A 102 -2.39 11.43 8.65
CA MET A 102 -3.26 10.26 8.54
C MET A 102 -2.93 9.14 9.53
N GLN A 103 -1.67 9.00 9.93
CA GLN A 103 -1.19 7.85 10.68
C GLN A 103 -1.90 7.66 12.04
N PRO A 104 -2.09 8.69 12.88
CA PRO A 104 -2.76 8.52 14.17
C PRO A 104 -4.15 7.90 14.04
N SER A 105 -4.97 8.42 13.11
CA SER A 105 -6.31 7.93 12.84
C SER A 105 -6.30 6.49 12.29
N TYR A 106 -5.34 6.17 11.42
CA TYR A 106 -5.19 4.81 10.91
C TYR A 106 -4.84 3.82 12.02
N VAL A 107 -3.87 4.15 12.88
CA VAL A 107 -3.45 3.28 14.00
C VAL A 107 -4.57 3.07 14.99
N GLU A 108 -5.33 4.11 15.33
CA GLU A 108 -6.51 4.01 16.20
C GLU A 108 -7.62 3.14 15.63
N SER A 109 -7.72 3.05 14.29
CA SER A 109 -8.69 2.18 13.62
C SER A 109 -8.32 0.70 13.69
N ILE A 110 -7.04 0.39 13.93
CA ILE A 110 -6.52 -0.97 14.02
C ILE A 110 -6.48 -1.42 15.48
N LYS A 111 -6.56 -2.73 15.72
CA LYS A 111 -6.37 -3.26 17.08
C LYS A 111 -4.97 -2.89 17.61
N PRO A 112 -4.86 -2.42 18.86
CA PRO A 112 -3.57 -2.07 19.47
C PRO A 112 -2.55 -3.20 19.36
N GLY A 113 -1.30 -2.85 19.03
CA GLY A 113 -0.17 -3.78 18.96
C GLY A 113 -0.04 -4.59 17.66
N LEU A 114 -0.96 -4.48 16.71
CA LEU A 114 -0.85 -5.14 15.40
C LEU A 114 -0.02 -4.34 14.38
N PHE A 115 -0.08 -3.01 14.43
CA PHE A 115 0.60 -2.13 13.48
C PHE A 115 2.05 -1.87 13.89
N ARG A 116 3.01 -2.18 13.00
CA ARG A 116 4.44 -1.94 13.24
C ARG A 116 4.94 -0.78 12.38
N GLN A 117 4.92 0.42 12.95
CA GLN A 117 5.38 1.61 12.24
C GLN A 117 6.84 1.45 11.75
N GLY A 118 7.05 1.69 10.46
CA GLY A 118 8.38 1.68 9.83
C GLY A 118 8.79 0.33 9.27
N ASP A 119 8.09 -0.75 9.61
CA ASP A 119 8.39 -2.09 9.15
C ASP A 119 7.64 -2.39 7.83
N LEU A 120 8.34 -2.28 6.69
CA LEU A 120 7.74 -2.58 5.37
C LEU A 120 7.34 -4.05 5.18
N THR A 121 7.77 -4.95 6.06
CA THR A 121 7.33 -6.36 6.02
C THR A 121 5.96 -6.56 6.65
N ASP A 122 5.53 -5.66 7.54
CA ASP A 122 4.19 -5.66 8.10
C ASP A 122 3.18 -5.22 7.04
N SER A 123 2.24 -6.10 6.70
CA SER A 123 1.20 -5.82 5.72
C SER A 123 0.35 -4.60 6.06
N LEU A 124 0.11 -4.31 7.35
CA LEU A 124 -0.67 -3.15 7.80
C LEU A 124 0.09 -1.86 7.56
N TYR A 125 1.36 -1.81 7.95
CA TYR A 125 2.22 -0.67 7.65
C TYR A 125 2.43 -0.48 6.15
N PHE A 126 2.67 -1.55 5.40
CA PHE A 126 2.81 -1.53 3.94
C PHE A 126 1.57 -0.92 3.27
N ASP A 127 0.37 -1.39 3.62
CA ASP A 127 -0.89 -0.88 3.05
C ASP A 127 -1.02 0.64 3.27
N PHE A 128 -0.78 1.10 4.50
CA PHE A 128 -0.88 2.50 4.87
C PHE A 128 0.14 3.40 4.17
N ILE A 129 1.41 3.01 4.16
CA ILE A 129 2.46 3.83 3.56
C ILE A 129 2.31 3.86 2.04
N ASN A 130 1.88 2.74 1.45
CA ASN A 130 1.59 2.64 0.03
C ASN A 130 0.37 3.47 -0.36
N TYR A 131 -0.73 3.42 0.40
CA TYR A 131 -1.85 4.36 0.26
C TYR A 131 -1.38 5.81 0.21
N SER A 132 -0.54 6.22 1.17
CA SER A 132 -0.05 7.59 1.25
C SER A 132 0.72 7.99 0.00
N GLN A 133 1.52 7.08 -0.56
CA GLN A 133 2.28 7.32 -1.78
C GLN A 133 1.35 7.50 -2.99
N TRP A 134 0.40 6.59 -3.17
CA TRP A 134 -0.55 6.64 -4.30
C TRP A 134 -1.52 7.82 -4.20
N ALA A 135 -1.95 8.18 -3.00
CA ALA A 135 -2.78 9.36 -2.75
C ALA A 135 -2.03 10.65 -3.12
N MET A 136 -0.73 10.72 -2.83
CA MET A 136 0.13 11.84 -3.21
C MET A 136 0.36 11.87 -4.73
N THR A 137 0.66 10.72 -5.35
CA THR A 137 0.82 10.63 -6.81
C THR A 137 -0.44 11.10 -7.54
N LYS A 138 -1.62 10.78 -7.01
CA LYS A 138 -2.88 11.26 -7.56
C LYS A 138 -2.96 12.79 -7.58
N ASP A 139 -2.60 13.44 -6.48
CA ASP A 139 -2.62 14.90 -6.37
C ASP A 139 -1.58 15.54 -7.31
N VAL A 140 -0.46 14.86 -7.59
CA VAL A 140 0.51 15.27 -8.64
C VAL A 140 -0.10 15.15 -10.04
N ILE A 141 -0.76 14.03 -10.36
CA ILE A 141 -1.44 13.82 -11.65
C ILE A 141 -2.50 14.90 -11.90
N GLU A 142 -3.31 15.22 -10.90
CA GLU A 142 -4.35 16.26 -11.01
C GLU A 142 -3.75 17.65 -11.24
N ARG A 143 -2.70 18.00 -10.49
CA ARG A 143 -1.98 19.27 -10.69
C ARG A 143 -1.35 19.38 -12.07
N SER A 144 -0.71 18.30 -12.55
CA SER A 144 -0.15 18.24 -13.90
C SER A 144 -1.24 18.40 -14.96
N SER A 145 -2.38 17.74 -14.79
CA SER A 145 -3.51 17.83 -15.71
C SER A 145 -4.12 19.23 -15.75
N ALA A 146 -4.31 19.85 -14.58
CA ALA A 146 -4.85 21.21 -14.46
C ALA A 146 -3.91 22.25 -15.09
N PHE A 147 -2.60 22.13 -14.84
CA PHE A 147 -1.60 23.00 -15.43
C PHE A 147 -1.57 22.91 -16.96
N ASN A 148 -1.61 21.69 -17.50
CA ASN A 148 -1.66 21.47 -18.95
C ASN A 148 -2.94 22.01 -19.59
N ALA A 149 -4.08 21.90 -18.92
CA ALA A 149 -5.33 22.48 -19.40
C ALA A 149 -5.27 24.02 -19.47
N GLN A 150 -4.69 24.66 -18.45
CA GLN A 150 -4.49 26.12 -18.44
C GLN A 150 -3.56 26.58 -19.57
N LEU A 151 -2.44 25.88 -19.78
CA LEU A 151 -1.49 26.21 -20.85
C LEU A 151 -2.08 25.96 -22.24
N GLY A 152 -2.77 24.85 -22.45
CA GLY A 152 -3.43 24.53 -23.72
C GLY A 152 -4.52 25.53 -24.11
N ALA A 153 -5.23 26.08 -23.11
CA ALA A 153 -6.19 27.16 -23.33
C ALA A 153 -5.52 28.48 -23.75
N GLN A 154 -4.27 28.72 -23.34
CA GLN A 154 -3.51 29.93 -23.69
C GLN A 154 -2.77 29.81 -25.03
N SER A 155 -2.26 28.61 -25.37
CA SER A 155 -1.44 28.37 -26.56
C SER A 155 -2.24 27.90 -27.79
N GLY A 156 -3.52 27.57 -27.64
CA GLY A 156 -4.36 26.99 -28.70
C GLY A 156 -3.96 25.57 -29.12
N ASN A 157 -2.96 24.97 -28.48
CA ASN A 157 -2.50 23.60 -28.70
C ASN A 157 -2.20 22.92 -27.35
N PRO A 158 -2.87 21.81 -26.99
CA PRO A 158 -2.52 21.06 -25.79
C PRO A 158 -1.07 20.56 -25.92
N LEU A 159 -0.24 20.84 -24.92
CA LEU A 159 1.13 20.36 -24.88
C LEU A 159 1.14 18.81 -24.78
N ARG A 160 2.01 18.17 -25.57
CA ARG A 160 2.35 16.75 -25.38
C ARG A 160 3.06 16.61 -24.02
N GLY A 161 2.59 15.72 -23.15
CA GLY A 161 3.33 15.33 -21.93
C GLY A 161 2.58 15.43 -20.60
N ALA A 162 1.25 15.47 -20.57
CA ALA A 162 0.52 15.40 -19.30
C ALA A 162 0.74 14.04 -18.62
N LEU A 163 1.06 14.05 -17.33
CA LEU A 163 1.07 12.83 -16.53
C LEU A 163 -0.37 12.35 -16.41
N THR A 164 -0.69 11.22 -17.04
CA THR A 164 -2.00 10.57 -16.90
C THR A 164 -1.87 9.34 -16.01
N PRO A 165 -2.99 8.79 -15.49
CA PRO A 165 -2.96 7.58 -14.68
C PRO A 165 -2.41 6.38 -15.45
N ALA A 166 -2.72 6.30 -16.75
CA ALA A 166 -2.22 5.26 -17.64
C ALA A 166 -0.71 5.39 -17.82
N VAL A 167 -0.20 6.59 -18.16
CA VAL A 167 1.24 6.84 -18.32
C VAL A 167 2.01 6.50 -17.05
N TYR A 168 1.52 6.95 -15.89
CA TYR A 168 2.15 6.61 -14.62
C TYR A 168 2.15 5.10 -14.37
N GLN A 169 1.00 4.43 -14.48
CA GLN A 169 0.91 2.98 -14.24
C GLN A 169 1.75 2.17 -15.23
N ASP A 170 1.91 2.62 -16.47
CA ASP A 170 2.77 1.97 -17.46
C ASP A 170 4.27 2.13 -17.12
N GLU A 171 4.69 3.29 -16.62
CA GLU A 171 6.05 3.49 -16.07
C GLU A 171 6.32 2.63 -14.84
N VAL A 172 5.34 2.51 -13.93
CA VAL A 172 5.44 1.58 -12.78
C VAL A 172 5.53 0.14 -13.28
N ALA A 173 4.70 -0.24 -14.25
CA ALA A 173 4.65 -1.58 -14.81
C ALA A 173 5.98 -1.99 -15.44
N GLU A 174 6.57 -1.12 -16.27
CA GLU A 174 7.85 -1.30 -16.92
C GLU A 174 8.98 -1.47 -15.89
N THR A 175 9.05 -0.57 -14.91
CA THR A 175 10.07 -0.58 -13.86
C THR A 175 9.94 -1.83 -12.98
N LEU A 176 8.72 -2.14 -12.54
CA LEU A 176 8.43 -3.26 -11.65
C LEU A 176 8.73 -4.60 -12.33
N TYR A 177 8.14 -4.86 -13.51
CA TYR A 177 8.33 -6.13 -14.17
C TYR A 177 9.79 -6.35 -14.59
N SER A 178 10.47 -5.31 -15.09
CA SER A 178 11.88 -5.42 -15.47
C SER A 178 12.78 -5.79 -14.29
N LYS A 179 12.51 -5.24 -13.09
CA LYS A 179 13.25 -5.59 -11.87
C LYS A 179 12.85 -6.94 -11.28
N LEU A 180 11.59 -7.34 -11.42
CA LEU A 180 11.19 -8.70 -11.05
C LEU A 180 11.92 -9.74 -11.92
N PHE A 181 12.03 -9.48 -13.22
CA PHE A 181 12.62 -10.39 -14.21
C PHE A 181 14.15 -10.42 -14.18
N ASN A 182 14.80 -9.25 -14.18
CA ASN A 182 16.27 -9.17 -14.21
C ASN A 182 16.93 -9.26 -12.82
N GLY A 183 16.13 -9.19 -11.76
CA GLY A 183 16.59 -9.14 -10.37
C GLY A 183 16.61 -7.73 -9.79
N PHE A 184 16.51 -7.65 -8.46
CA PHE A 184 16.44 -6.41 -7.70
C PHE A 184 17.48 -6.40 -6.58
N THR A 185 18.23 -5.31 -6.51
CA THR A 185 19.24 -5.08 -5.48
C THR A 185 18.72 -4.10 -4.43
N LEU A 186 18.66 -4.54 -3.17
CA LEU A 186 18.09 -3.74 -2.08
C LEU A 186 18.97 -2.53 -1.71
N THR A 187 20.27 -2.77 -1.55
CA THR A 187 21.31 -1.75 -1.36
C THR A 187 22.47 -2.04 -2.34
N PRO A 188 23.29 -1.05 -2.73
CA PRO A 188 24.40 -1.27 -3.67
C PRO A 188 25.35 -2.42 -3.29
N GLU A 189 25.41 -2.76 -2.00
CA GLU A 189 26.26 -3.81 -1.43
C GLU A 189 25.55 -5.17 -1.31
N SER A 190 24.25 -5.24 -1.59
CA SER A 190 23.46 -6.47 -1.49
C SER A 190 23.51 -7.28 -2.79
N ASP A 191 23.52 -8.62 -2.67
CA ASP A 191 23.33 -9.49 -3.82
C ASP A 191 21.95 -9.28 -4.47
N PRO A 192 21.84 -9.38 -5.82
CA PRO A 192 20.56 -9.29 -6.50
C PRO A 192 19.59 -10.39 -6.07
N VAL A 193 18.36 -10.01 -5.75
CA VAL A 193 17.26 -10.93 -5.45
C VAL A 193 16.46 -11.19 -6.72
N THR A 194 16.28 -12.45 -7.08
CA THR A 194 15.41 -12.88 -8.19
C THR A 194 14.06 -13.36 -7.65
N PHE A 195 13.01 -13.22 -8.45
CA PHE A 195 11.64 -13.52 -8.03
C PHE A 195 10.96 -14.67 -8.79
N ASP A 196 11.72 -15.41 -9.61
CA ASP A 196 11.22 -16.55 -10.41
C ASP A 196 9.95 -16.21 -11.23
N VAL A 197 9.94 -15.02 -11.84
CA VAL A 197 8.83 -14.59 -12.71
C VAL A 197 8.91 -15.27 -14.08
N PRO A 198 7.76 -15.50 -14.75
CA PRO A 198 7.75 -16.08 -16.09
C PRO A 198 8.46 -15.18 -17.10
N ALA A 199 9.11 -15.79 -18.09
CA ALA A 199 9.61 -15.05 -19.25
C ALA A 199 8.45 -14.50 -20.10
N PRO A 200 8.66 -13.38 -20.82
CA PRO A 200 7.67 -12.86 -21.76
C PRO A 200 7.15 -13.94 -22.73
N LEU A 201 5.85 -13.91 -23.00
CA LEU A 201 5.17 -14.94 -23.79
C LEU A 201 5.71 -14.99 -25.22
N ALA A 202 6.01 -16.20 -25.69
CA ALA A 202 6.33 -16.46 -27.10
C ALA A 202 5.12 -16.90 -27.92
N ARG A 203 4.06 -17.43 -27.27
CA ARG A 203 2.85 -17.99 -27.90
C ARG A 203 1.59 -17.63 -27.12
N ASP A 204 0.43 -17.74 -27.78
CA ASP A 204 -0.87 -17.35 -27.21
C ASP A 204 -1.43 -18.39 -26.23
N ASP A 205 -1.13 -19.67 -26.47
CA ASP A 205 -1.61 -20.80 -25.67
C ASP A 205 -1.12 -20.73 -24.20
N ASP A 206 -0.06 -19.97 -23.93
CA ASP A 206 0.63 -19.90 -22.64
C ASP A 206 0.18 -18.72 -21.76
N VAL A 207 -0.76 -17.87 -22.23
CA VAL A 207 -1.14 -16.63 -21.51
C VAL A 207 -1.59 -16.92 -20.08
N LEU A 208 -2.53 -17.83 -19.88
CA LEU A 208 -3.08 -18.11 -18.54
C LEU A 208 -2.06 -18.75 -17.61
N GLU A 209 -1.18 -19.60 -18.14
CA GLU A 209 -0.10 -20.22 -17.37
C GLU A 209 0.92 -19.17 -16.93
N GLY A 210 1.36 -18.31 -17.84
CA GLY A 210 2.26 -17.20 -17.54
C GLY A 210 1.68 -16.24 -16.51
N VAL A 211 0.42 -15.81 -16.69
CA VAL A 211 -0.28 -14.95 -15.72
C VAL A 211 -0.34 -15.63 -14.35
N SER A 212 -0.72 -16.91 -14.29
CA SER A 212 -0.83 -17.65 -13.03
C SER A 212 0.52 -17.78 -12.31
N LYS A 213 1.61 -18.05 -13.05
CA LYS A 213 2.97 -18.06 -12.50
C LYS A 213 3.36 -16.70 -11.92
N LEU A 214 3.10 -15.62 -12.65
CA LEU A 214 3.37 -14.27 -12.15
C LEU A 214 2.56 -13.95 -10.88
N MET A 215 1.27 -14.31 -10.83
CA MET A 215 0.45 -14.10 -9.63
C MET A 215 0.97 -14.91 -8.43
N GLN A 216 1.46 -16.12 -8.67
CA GLN A 216 2.05 -16.96 -7.62
C GLN A 216 3.30 -16.33 -7.01
N VAL A 217 4.09 -15.56 -7.78
CA VAL A 217 5.23 -14.78 -7.24
C VAL A 217 4.76 -13.77 -6.19
N PHE A 218 3.63 -13.09 -6.41
CA PHE A 218 3.08 -12.14 -5.44
C PHE A 218 2.64 -12.86 -4.15
N VAL A 219 1.95 -14.00 -4.27
CA VAL A 219 1.55 -14.82 -3.10
C VAL A 219 2.77 -15.34 -2.34
N ASN A 220 3.76 -15.89 -3.04
CA ASN A 220 4.98 -16.45 -2.45
C ASN A 220 5.86 -15.41 -1.73
N ASN A 221 5.67 -14.12 -2.03
CA ASN A 221 6.37 -13.02 -1.39
C ASN A 221 5.50 -12.24 -0.40
N GLY A 222 4.33 -12.77 -0.04
CA GLY A 222 3.48 -12.26 1.02
C GLY A 222 2.60 -11.06 0.62
N TYR A 223 2.41 -10.80 -0.67
CA TYR A 223 1.55 -9.70 -1.13
C TYR A 223 0.07 -9.92 -0.79
N ALA A 224 -0.39 -11.16 -0.94
CA ALA A 224 -1.78 -11.55 -0.76
C ALA A 224 -1.86 -12.96 -0.20
N THR A 225 -2.97 -13.30 0.45
CA THR A 225 -3.23 -14.66 0.94
C THR A 225 -3.46 -15.62 -0.23
N ARG A 226 -4.16 -15.17 -1.27
CA ARG A 226 -4.42 -15.94 -2.49
C ARG A 226 -4.67 -15.01 -3.67
N ILE A 227 -4.23 -15.41 -4.86
CA ILE A 227 -4.58 -14.76 -6.12
C ILE A 227 -5.01 -15.85 -7.10
N ASP A 228 -6.27 -15.81 -7.53
CA ASP A 228 -6.83 -16.79 -8.47
C ASP A 228 -6.98 -16.18 -9.87
N VAL A 229 -6.55 -16.92 -10.90
CA VAL A 229 -6.76 -16.56 -12.31
C VAL A 229 -7.86 -17.44 -12.87
N LYS A 230 -8.99 -16.85 -13.23
CA LYS A 230 -10.19 -17.55 -13.71
C LYS A 230 -10.40 -17.26 -15.20
N PRO A 231 -10.37 -18.26 -16.09
CA PRO A 231 -10.70 -18.04 -17.50
C PRO A 231 -12.13 -17.53 -17.64
N MET A 232 -12.34 -16.63 -18.59
CA MET A 232 -13.65 -16.08 -18.94
C MET A 232 -14.01 -16.46 -20.37
N PRO A 233 -15.30 -16.40 -20.76
CA PRO A 233 -15.69 -16.53 -22.16
C PRO A 233 -14.87 -15.57 -23.04
N PRO A 234 -14.43 -16.01 -24.22
CA PRO A 234 -13.66 -15.17 -25.12
C PRO A 234 -14.46 -13.92 -25.50
N PRO A 235 -13.78 -12.80 -25.82
CA PRO A 235 -14.45 -11.59 -26.23
C PRO A 235 -15.23 -11.81 -27.54
N ALA A 236 -16.33 -11.07 -27.72
CA ALA A 236 -17.32 -11.33 -28.78
C ALA A 236 -16.79 -11.15 -30.21
N ASP A 237 -15.65 -10.48 -30.35
CA ASP A 237 -14.88 -10.28 -31.58
C ASP A 237 -13.97 -11.48 -31.95
N GLY A 238 -13.94 -12.53 -31.12
CA GLY A 238 -13.37 -13.84 -31.47
C GLY A 238 -11.84 -13.92 -31.45
N GLY A 239 -11.15 -12.84 -31.07
CA GLY A 239 -9.69 -12.79 -30.96
C GLY A 239 -9.22 -12.66 -29.51
N GLY A 240 -8.28 -13.50 -29.09
CA GLY A 240 -7.57 -13.36 -27.81
C GLY A 240 -8.14 -14.15 -26.62
N VAL A 241 -7.59 -13.85 -25.43
CA VAL A 241 -7.86 -14.55 -24.18
C VAL A 241 -8.49 -13.58 -23.17
N ALA A 242 -9.59 -13.98 -22.53
CA ALA A 242 -10.22 -13.24 -21.45
C ALA A 242 -10.12 -14.00 -20.13
N PHE A 243 -9.84 -13.28 -19.04
CA PHE A 243 -9.75 -13.85 -17.70
C PHE A 243 -10.02 -12.81 -16.61
N ALA A 244 -10.33 -13.29 -15.41
CA ALA A 244 -10.44 -12.50 -14.21
C ALA A 244 -9.33 -12.87 -13.23
N ILE A 245 -8.81 -11.87 -12.52
CA ILE A 245 -7.89 -12.04 -11.40
C ILE A 245 -8.63 -11.65 -10.13
N GLU A 246 -8.67 -12.56 -9.16
CA GLU A 246 -9.25 -12.33 -7.84
C GLU A 246 -8.15 -12.38 -6.78
N THR A 247 -7.78 -11.22 -6.26
CA THR A 247 -6.78 -11.04 -5.19
C THR A 247 -7.50 -11.02 -3.85
N THR A 248 -7.28 -12.03 -3.01
CA THR A 248 -7.85 -12.14 -1.65
C THR A 248 -6.80 -11.80 -0.59
N GLY A 249 -7.12 -10.93 0.35
CA GLY A 249 -6.20 -10.56 1.43
C GLY A 249 -4.97 -9.79 0.97
N GLY A 250 -5.09 -9.00 -0.10
CA GLY A 250 -4.02 -8.15 -0.59
C GLY A 250 -3.52 -7.15 0.45
N CYS A 251 -2.24 -6.86 0.43
CA CYS A 251 -1.60 -5.86 1.29
C CYS A 251 -1.92 -4.41 0.89
N THR A 252 -2.80 -4.18 -0.09
CA THR A 252 -3.25 -2.86 -0.55
C THR A 252 -4.77 -2.67 -0.45
N LEU A 253 -5.49 -3.59 0.20
CA LEU A 253 -6.95 -3.59 0.25
C LEU A 253 -7.51 -2.34 0.97
N TRP A 254 -6.95 -1.98 2.12
CA TRP A 254 -7.39 -0.79 2.84
C TRP A 254 -7.09 0.46 2.03
N GLY A 255 -5.88 0.56 1.47
CA GLY A 255 -5.44 1.68 0.68
C GLY A 255 -6.29 1.90 -0.56
N ASN A 256 -6.64 0.83 -1.29
CA ASN A 256 -7.58 0.93 -2.41
C ASN A 256 -8.98 1.38 -1.97
N SER A 257 -9.46 0.87 -0.83
CA SER A 257 -10.76 1.27 -0.28
C SER A 257 -10.75 2.75 0.14
N GLN A 258 -9.66 3.22 0.75
CA GLN A 258 -9.48 4.61 1.14
C GLN A 258 -9.36 5.53 -0.08
N LEU A 259 -8.54 5.16 -1.08
CA LEU A 259 -8.44 5.91 -2.35
C LEU A 259 -9.80 6.05 -3.02
N ARG A 260 -10.65 5.00 -2.99
CA ARG A 260 -12.01 5.08 -3.56
C ARG A 260 -12.87 6.06 -2.80
N LYS A 261 -12.82 5.98 -1.46
CA LYS A 261 -13.60 6.82 -0.56
C LYS A 261 -13.25 8.30 -0.70
N ASP A 262 -11.97 8.60 -0.86
CA ASP A 262 -11.47 9.97 -1.05
C ASP A 262 -11.71 10.49 -2.47
N GLY A 263 -12.40 9.73 -3.32
CA GLY A 263 -12.59 10.05 -4.74
C GLY A 263 -11.26 10.07 -5.51
N LYS A 264 -10.21 9.45 -4.96
CA LYS A 264 -8.87 9.40 -5.51
C LYS A 264 -8.67 8.34 -6.59
N THR A 265 -9.60 7.40 -6.75
CA THR A 265 -9.54 6.43 -7.86
C THR A 265 -10.15 6.94 -9.16
N LYS A 266 -10.86 8.07 -9.19
CA LYS A 266 -11.43 8.63 -10.42
C LYS A 266 -10.65 9.87 -10.81
N LEU A 267 -10.16 9.92 -12.04
CA LEU A 267 -9.43 11.07 -12.57
C LEU A 267 -10.18 11.72 -13.75
N PRO A 268 -9.92 13.00 -14.04
CA PRO A 268 -10.46 13.67 -15.23
C PRO A 268 -10.12 12.84 -16.48
N GLY A 269 -11.13 12.39 -17.21
CA GLY A 269 -10.97 11.48 -18.35
C GLY A 269 -11.47 10.04 -18.11
N GLY A 270 -11.81 9.69 -16.86
CA GLY A 270 -12.44 8.40 -16.53
C GLY A 270 -11.47 7.26 -16.19
N ASP A 271 -10.17 7.46 -16.38
CA ASP A 271 -9.14 6.48 -16.01
C ASP A 271 -9.04 6.31 -14.50
N ALA A 272 -8.86 5.06 -14.07
CA ALA A 272 -8.75 4.72 -12.67
C ALA A 272 -7.28 4.58 -12.23
N LEU A 273 -6.90 5.31 -11.18
CA LEU A 273 -5.63 5.09 -10.49
C LEU A 273 -5.83 3.98 -9.45
N ILE A 274 -5.20 2.83 -9.67
CA ILE A 274 -5.44 1.61 -8.89
C ILE A 274 -4.12 1.14 -8.28
N ASN A 275 -4.11 0.97 -6.96
CA ASN A 275 -2.96 0.50 -6.21
C ASN A 275 -2.95 -1.05 -6.14
N ALA A 276 -2.77 -1.68 -7.30
CA ALA A 276 -2.75 -3.14 -7.44
C ALA A 276 -1.48 -3.59 -8.16
N TYR A 277 -0.41 -3.81 -7.40
CA TYR A 277 0.91 -4.08 -7.97
C TYR A 277 0.98 -5.38 -8.77
N GLU A 278 0.19 -6.39 -8.41
CA GLU A 278 0.04 -7.62 -9.17
C GLU A 278 -0.55 -7.35 -10.56
N CYS A 279 -1.55 -6.47 -10.63
CA CYS A 279 -2.16 -6.04 -11.87
C CYS A 279 -1.19 -5.18 -12.70
N ILE A 280 -0.43 -4.30 -12.05
CA ILE A 280 0.56 -3.43 -12.69
C ILE A 280 1.74 -4.24 -13.23
N ALA A 281 2.25 -5.21 -12.47
CA ALA A 281 3.27 -6.14 -12.95
C ALA A 281 2.79 -6.96 -14.14
N LEU A 282 1.50 -7.35 -14.15
CA LEU A 282 0.90 -8.02 -15.30
C LEU A 282 0.87 -7.12 -16.54
N ARG A 283 0.59 -5.81 -16.41
CA ARG A 283 0.72 -4.87 -17.54
C ARG A 283 2.13 -4.92 -18.13
N GLY A 284 3.15 -4.88 -17.27
CA GLY A 284 4.56 -4.93 -17.69
C GLY A 284 4.91 -6.24 -18.37
N TYR A 285 4.45 -7.36 -17.81
CA TYR A 285 4.59 -8.69 -18.39
C TYR A 285 4.01 -8.79 -19.81
N LEU A 286 2.75 -8.35 -19.96
CA LEU A 286 2.05 -8.38 -21.24
C LEU A 286 2.66 -7.41 -22.26
N ALA A 287 3.08 -6.22 -21.82
CA ALA A 287 3.78 -5.25 -22.67
C ALA A 287 5.12 -5.79 -23.19
N LYS A 288 5.94 -6.40 -22.31
CA LYS A 288 7.18 -7.10 -22.73
C LYS A 288 6.93 -8.29 -23.66
N SER A 289 5.76 -8.88 -23.54
CA SER A 289 5.27 -9.94 -24.43
C SER A 289 4.63 -9.41 -25.72
N GLN A 290 4.71 -8.10 -25.98
CA GLN A 290 4.15 -7.41 -27.15
C GLN A 290 2.64 -7.64 -27.33
N ARG A 291 1.91 -7.75 -26.20
CA ARG A 291 0.46 -7.95 -26.20
C ARG A 291 -0.28 -6.64 -26.12
N VAL A 292 -1.38 -6.54 -26.86
CA VAL A 292 -2.39 -5.51 -26.63
C VAL A 292 -3.37 -6.06 -25.60
N PHE A 293 -3.69 -5.26 -24.58
CA PHE A 293 -4.60 -5.68 -23.53
C PHE A 293 -5.48 -4.52 -23.07
N ALA A 294 -6.64 -4.89 -22.52
CA ALA A 294 -7.51 -4.01 -21.78
C ALA A 294 -7.78 -4.63 -20.41
N SER A 295 -7.84 -3.78 -19.38
CA SER A 295 -8.21 -4.22 -18.04
C SER A 295 -9.18 -3.24 -17.39
N ARG A 296 -10.00 -3.77 -16.48
CA ARG A 296 -10.87 -2.98 -15.63
C ARG A 296 -10.99 -3.59 -14.25
N VAL A 297 -11.15 -2.75 -13.25
CA VAL A 297 -11.53 -3.21 -11.92
C VAL A 297 -13.02 -3.45 -11.91
N ASP A 298 -13.42 -4.65 -11.54
CA ASP A 298 -14.82 -5.08 -11.48
C ASP A 298 -15.37 -4.89 -10.07
N GLU A 299 -14.64 -5.35 -9.05
CA GLU A 299 -15.07 -5.34 -7.66
C GLU A 299 -13.90 -5.02 -6.72
N VAL A 300 -14.16 -4.22 -5.68
CA VAL A 300 -13.28 -4.09 -4.50
C VAL A 300 -14.17 -4.03 -3.27
N ASP A 301 -13.90 -4.92 -2.34
CA ASP A 301 -14.47 -4.93 -1.01
C ASP A 301 -13.36 -5.04 0.05
N ASP A 302 -13.72 -5.29 1.31
CA ASP A 302 -12.79 -5.40 2.44
C ASP A 302 -11.98 -6.70 2.46
N VAL A 303 -12.24 -7.62 1.52
CA VAL A 303 -11.64 -8.96 1.44
C VAL A 303 -10.91 -9.20 0.12
N ARG A 304 -11.45 -8.70 -0.99
CA ARG A 304 -11.01 -9.02 -2.35
C ARG A 304 -10.99 -7.82 -3.29
N LEU A 305 -10.09 -7.91 -4.25
CA LEU A 305 -10.01 -7.07 -5.46
C LEU A 305 -10.17 -7.99 -6.67
N VAL A 306 -11.13 -7.68 -7.54
CA VAL A 306 -11.37 -8.41 -8.79
C VAL A 306 -11.09 -7.52 -9.97
N THR A 307 -10.22 -7.97 -10.87
CA THR A 307 -9.93 -7.29 -12.14
C THR A 307 -10.21 -8.22 -13.32
N LYS A 308 -10.76 -7.66 -14.39
CA LYS A 308 -11.04 -8.38 -15.63
C LYS A 308 -10.08 -7.92 -16.72
N TRP A 309 -9.61 -8.87 -17.50
CA TRP A 309 -8.59 -8.69 -18.52
C TRP A 309 -9.03 -9.29 -19.83
N VAL A 310 -8.72 -8.59 -20.91
CA VAL A 310 -8.82 -9.08 -22.28
C VAL A 310 -7.46 -8.84 -22.93
N VAL A 311 -6.87 -9.88 -23.50
CA VAL A 311 -5.54 -9.85 -24.12
C VAL A 311 -5.68 -10.31 -25.56
N SER A 312 -5.19 -9.53 -26.52
CA SER A 312 -5.23 -9.89 -27.93
C SER A 312 -4.32 -11.09 -28.22
N SER A 313 -4.63 -11.81 -29.29
CA SER A 313 -3.68 -12.75 -29.91
C SER A 313 -2.41 -12.03 -30.36
N LEU A 314 -1.33 -12.77 -30.62
CA LEU A 314 -0.15 -12.17 -31.29
C LEU A 314 -0.60 -11.64 -32.67
N PRO A 315 -0.05 -10.51 -33.12
CA PRO A 315 -0.18 -10.12 -34.52
C PRO A 315 0.45 -11.15 -35.47
#